data_AF-A0A7W1CEP1-F1
#
_entry.id   AF-A0A7W1CEP1-F1
#
_cell.length_a   1.000
_cell.length_b   1.000
_cell.length_c   1.000
_cell.angle_alpha   90.00
_cell.angle_beta   90.00
_cell.angle_gamma   90.00
#
_symmetry.space_group_name_H-M   'P 1'
#
loop_
_entity.id
_entity.type
_entity.pdbx_description
1 polymer ?
#
loop_
_entity_poly.entity_id
_entity_poly.type
_entity_poly.pdbx_seq_one_letter_code
_entity_poly.pdbx_strand_id
1 'polypeptide(L)' 'MFKNRIPELAERIGISNAYQLGKALKVSPTLSARLWSGDFQKIGIDTLHKLCDLFGCQISDYLFYDGNSLL' A
#
# COMPACT_ATOMS: atom_id res chain seq x y z
N MET A 1 -5.70 -11.44 12.00
CA MET A 1 -6.17 -11.39 10.59
C MET A 1 -5.99 -9.96 10.10
N PHE A 2 -5.15 -9.73 9.08
CA PHE A 2 -4.97 -8.40 8.49
C PHE A 2 -6.18 -8.06 7.63
N LYS A 3 -6.77 -6.88 7.81
CA LYS A 3 -7.88 -6.39 7.00
C LYS A 3 -7.32 -5.54 5.87
N ASN A 4 -7.50 -5.96 4.62
CA ASN A 4 -7.10 -5.17 3.47
C ASN A 4 -8.01 -3.94 3.35
N ARG A 5 -7.46 -2.74 3.54
CA ARG A 5 -8.18 -1.46 3.38
C ARG A 5 -7.87 -0.75 2.07
N ILE A 6 -7.04 -1.34 1.21
CA ILE A 6 -6.63 -0.72 -0.05
C ILE A 6 -7.85 -0.37 -0.93
N PRO A 7 -8.86 -1.25 -1.12
CA PRO A 7 -10.05 -0.89 -1.90
C PRO A 7 -10.83 0.27 -1.30
N GLU A 8 -11.06 0.26 0.02
CA GLU A 8 -11.78 1.32 0.75
C GLU A 8 -11.09 2.69 0.60
N LEU A 9 -9.76 2.72 0.69
CA LEU A 9 -8.98 3.95 0.55
C LEU A 9 -8.92 4.42 -0.91
N ALA A 10 -8.81 3.50 -1.85
CA ALA A 10 -8.82 3.76 -3.28
C ALA A 10 -10.16 4.36 -3.74
N GLU A 11 -11.28 3.85 -3.25
CA GLU A 11 -12.61 4.34 -3.59
C GLU A 11 -12.83 5.80 -3.16
N ARG A 12 -12.27 6.21 -2.01
CA ARG A 12 -12.35 7.61 -1.53
C ARG A 12 -11.70 8.62 -2.47
N ILE A 13 -10.75 8.17 -3.30
CA ILE A 13 -10.04 8.99 -4.29
C ILE A 13 -10.46 8.68 -5.74
N GLY A 14 -11.60 7.98 -5.93
CA GLY A 14 -12.18 7.71 -7.25
C GLY A 14 -11.58 6.52 -8.00
N ILE A 15 -10.80 5.67 -7.33
CA ILE A 15 -10.26 4.43 -7.90
C ILE A 15 -11.18 3.27 -7.53
N SER A 16 -11.85 2.67 -8.50
CA SER A 16 -12.91 1.67 -8.29
C SER A 16 -12.50 0.22 -8.59
N ASN A 17 -11.27 -0.01 -9.07
CA ASN A 17 -10.80 -1.35 -9.39
C ASN A 17 -9.28 -1.48 -9.39
N ALA A 18 -8.82 -2.74 -9.36
CA ALA A 18 -7.40 -3.10 -9.38
C ALA A 18 -6.62 -2.57 -10.59
N TYR A 19 -7.29 -2.40 -11.74
CA TYR A 19 -6.65 -1.86 -12.94
C TYR A 19 -6.31 -0.38 -12.78
N GLN A 20 -7.27 0.43 -12.32
CA GLN A 20 -7.07 1.85 -12.04
C GLN A 20 -6.03 2.04 -10.92
N LEU A 21 -6.06 1.20 -9.88
CA LEU A 21 -5.04 1.20 -8.83
C LEU A 21 -3.64 0.95 -9.41
N GLY A 22 -3.50 -0.05 -10.29
CA GLY A 22 -2.24 -0.36 -10.93
C GLY A 22 -1.70 0.78 -11.80
N LYS A 23 -2.60 1.50 -12.49
CA LYS A 23 -2.25 2.71 -13.25
C LYS A 23 -1.77 3.84 -12.35
N ALA A 24 -2.49 4.11 -11.25
CA ALA A 24 -2.12 5.14 -10.28
C ALA A 24 -0.75 4.86 -9.63
N LEU A 25 -0.51 3.62 -9.23
CA LEU A 25 0.73 3.19 -8.58
C LEU A 25 1.89 2.92 -9.56
N LYS A 26 1.62 2.88 -10.88
CA LYS A 26 2.58 2.46 -11.90
C LYS A 26 3.23 1.10 -11.55
N VAL A 27 2.40 0.10 -11.27
CA VAL A 27 2.81 -1.28 -10.96
C VAL A 27 2.25 -2.28 -11.97
N SER A 28 2.74 -3.52 -11.93
CA SER A 28 2.24 -4.57 -12.80
C SER A 28 0.77 -4.93 -12.46
N PRO A 29 -0.03 -5.38 -13.46
CA PRO A 29 -1.41 -5.82 -13.22
C PRO A 29 -1.51 -6.95 -12.19
N THR A 30 -0.53 -7.86 -12.16
CA THR A 30 -0.46 -8.95 -11.18
C THR A 30 -0.31 -8.40 -9.76
N LEU A 31 0.54 -7.39 -9.57
CA LEU A 31 0.72 -6.77 -8.26
C LEU A 31 -0.53 -6.00 -7.85
N SER A 32 -1.15 -5.23 -8.75
CA SER A 32 -2.35 -4.47 -8.40
C SER A 32 -3.55 -5.38 -8.09
N ALA A 33 -3.69 -6.51 -8.78
CA ALA A 33 -4.71 -7.53 -8.48
C ALA A 33 -4.53 -8.10 -7.06
N ARG A 34 -3.29 -8.43 -6.67
CA ARG A 34 -2.97 -8.91 -5.31
C ARG A 34 -3.25 -7.85 -4.25
N LEU A 35 -2.82 -6.62 -4.47
CA LEU A 35 -3.09 -5.50 -3.57
C LEU A 35 -4.59 -5.27 -3.38
N TRP A 36 -5.38 -5.42 -4.45
CA TRP A 36 -6.83 -5.28 -4.38
C TRP A 36 -7.52 -6.43 -3.65
N SER A 37 -7.15 -7.68 -3.93
CA SER A 37 -7.74 -8.86 -3.31
C SER A 37 -7.30 -9.08 -1.86
N GLY A 38 -6.18 -8.47 -1.45
CA GLY A 38 -5.54 -8.75 -0.16
C GLY A 38 -4.68 -10.03 -0.17
N ASP A 39 -4.50 -10.66 -1.33
CA ASP A 39 -3.68 -11.86 -1.51
C ASP A 39 -2.20 -11.49 -1.68
N PHE A 40 -1.61 -10.92 -0.63
CA PHE A 40 -0.19 -10.62 -0.56
C PHE A 40 0.39 -11.05 0.80
N GLN A 41 1.50 -11.78 0.76
CA GLN A 41 2.26 -12.12 1.97
C GLN A 41 3.41 -11.13 2.26
N LYS A 42 3.92 -10.49 1.22
CA LYS A 42 5.02 -9.52 1.28
C LYS A 42 4.72 -8.38 0.32
N ILE A 43 4.89 -7.16 0.79
CA ILE A 43 4.89 -5.95 -0.03
C ILE A 43 6.26 -5.32 0.12
N GLY A 44 6.90 -4.99 -1.01
CA GLY A 44 8.17 -4.26 -1.00
C GLY A 44 7.99 -2.83 -0.50
N ILE A 45 9.04 -2.27 0.12
CA ILE A 45 9.01 -0.92 0.67
C ILE A 45 8.62 0.14 -0.37
N ASP A 46 9.08 0.00 -1.61
CA ASP A 46 8.73 0.90 -2.72
C ASP A 46 7.22 0.91 -3.02
N THR A 47 6.58 -0.26 -2.93
CA THR A 47 5.13 -0.38 -3.15
C THR A 47 4.36 0.22 -2.00
N LEU A 48 4.83 0.05 -0.75
CA LEU A 48 4.28 0.75 0.39
C LEU A 48 4.39 2.26 0.17
N HIS A 49 5.56 2.77 -0.24
CA HIS A 49 5.79 4.21 -0.47
C HIS A 49 4.78 4.77 -1.45
N LYS A 50 4.60 4.10 -2.60
CA LYS A 50 3.60 4.49 -3.60
C LYS A 50 2.18 4.47 -3.06
N LEU A 51 1.82 3.49 -2.23
CA LEU A 51 0.50 3.45 -1.60
C LEU A 51 0.30 4.63 -0.64
N CYS A 52 1.33 4.98 0.12
CA CYS A 52 1.26 6.11 1.03
C CYS A 52 1.24 7.45 0.33
N ASP A 53 2.04 7.64 -0.72
CA ASP A 53 1.96 8.82 -1.59
C ASP A 53 0.55 8.96 -2.21
N LEU A 54 -0.05 7.83 -2.62
CA LEU A 54 -1.38 7.82 -3.23
C LEU A 54 -2.50 8.13 -2.23
N PHE A 55 -2.40 7.62 -1.00
CA PHE A 55 -3.44 7.77 0.02
C PHE A 55 -3.19 8.91 1.01
N GLY A 56 -2.07 9.63 0.88
CA GLY A 56 -1.69 10.70 1.79
C GLY A 56 -1.29 10.23 3.18
N CYS A 57 -0.66 9.06 3.31
CA CYS A 57 0.00 8.64 4.56
C CYS A 57 1.52 8.82 4.50
N GLN A 58 2.19 8.82 5.66
CA GLN A 58 3.65 8.71 5.72
C GLN A 58 4.04 7.33 6.25
N ILE A 59 4.99 6.67 5.59
CA ILE A 59 5.49 5.36 6.06
C ILE A 59 6.27 5.46 7.36
N SER A 60 6.88 6.62 7.61
CA SER A 60 7.51 6.92 8.91
C SER A 60 6.53 6.82 10.07
N ASP A 61 5.21 6.90 9.83
CA ASP A 61 4.19 6.66 10.86
C ASP A 61 4.13 5.18 11.29
N TYR A 62 4.65 4.26 10.46
CA TYR A 62 4.59 2.81 10.67
C TYR A 62 5.96 2.15 10.77
N LEU A 63 7.01 2.78 10.23
CA LEU A 63 8.40 2.33 10.27
C LEU A 63 9.24 3.41 10.97
N PHE A 64 9.43 3.24 12.27
CA PHE A 64 10.41 4.01 13.02
C PHE A 64 11.66 3.16 13.25
N TYR A 65 12.83 3.78 13.11
CA TYR A 65 14.09 3.20 13.55
C TYR A 65 14.19 3.38 15.06
N ASP A 66 13.99 2.31 15.83
CA ASP A 66 14.34 2.31 17.25
C ASP A 66 15.86 2.17 17.39
N GLY A 67 16.55 3.30 17.40
CA GLY A 67 17.98 3.38 17.62
C GLY A 67 18.40 3.22 19.09
N ASN A 68 17.55 2.72 19.98
CA ASN A 68 17.85 2.68 21.42
C ASN A 68 17.51 1.32 22.06
N SER A 69 18.27 0.28 21.72
CA SER A 69 18.29 -0.99 22.48
C SER A 69 19.59 -1.23 23.26
N LEU A 70 20.43 -0.20 23.47
CA LEU A 70 21.64 -0.27 24.31
C LEU A 70 22.02 1.10 24.89
N LEU A 71 21.30 1.56 25.93
CA LEU A 71 21.86 2.36 27.03
C LEU A 71 21.16 2.00 28.33
#